data_AF-A0A6S7HUA6-F1
#
_entry.id   AF-A0A6S7HUA6-F1
#
_cell.length_a   1.000
_cell.length_b   1.000
_cell.length_c   1.000
_cell.angle_alpha   90.00
_cell.angle_beta   90.00
_cell.angle_gamma   90.00
#
_symmetry.space_group_name_H-M   'P 1'
#
loop_
_entity.id
_entity.type
_entity.pdbx_description
1 polymer ?
#
loop_
_entity_poly.entity_id
_entity_poly.type
_entity_poly.pdbx_seq_one_letter_code
_entity_poly.pdbx_strand_id
1 'polypeptide(L)'
;MGLYIVSRGFFVLFLIAQHVLLSKFVADHEDELGFYGLVVMLLIPVGFWIEILRRDTLKQRLSAVWLVYSCVLVIMIGVIFGRAVIEDNKLREQEIATCLCTPNVNNTTTDHSFFDSKFLKITLCFTPGLMLLLLTSVTDKTETLKQLYLMIVMDLFDGIEMIEVLHEDICDKIPMGWEIAVLVAALLFFLLSFLEVHQVKFDEDDDDAEPKLRKKTAACTLVFQIILNVAFLVIRLVLWFHYDFDSAIFLAKNVISLVMGLVDVCQ
;
A
#
# COMPACT_ATOMS: atom_id res chain seq x y z
N MET A 1 -14.07 15.55 -24.50
CA MET A 1 -14.43 14.75 -23.31
C MET A 1 -13.33 15.00 -22.29
N GLY A 2 -13.65 15.61 -21.14
CA GLY A 2 -12.62 16.05 -20.19
C GLY A 2 -11.82 14.86 -19.65
N LEU A 3 -10.49 14.97 -19.66
CA LEU A 3 -9.56 13.94 -19.17
C LEU A 3 -9.90 13.51 -17.73
N TYR A 4 -10.34 14.44 -16.89
CA TYR A 4 -10.88 14.16 -15.55
C TYR A 4 -12.08 13.18 -15.51
N ILE A 5 -13.01 13.20 -16.48
CA ILE A 5 -14.17 12.27 -16.51
C ILE A 5 -13.68 10.84 -16.77
N VAL A 6 -12.74 10.72 -17.71
CA VAL A 6 -12.10 9.45 -18.04
C VAL A 6 -11.35 8.91 -16.82
N SER A 7 -10.61 9.76 -16.12
CA SER A 7 -9.90 9.40 -14.89
C SER A 7 -10.84 8.91 -13.78
N ARG A 8 -11.98 9.60 -13.55
CA ARG A 8 -13.02 9.15 -12.59
C ARG A 8 -13.58 7.76 -12.93
N GLY A 9 -13.81 7.48 -14.21
CA GLY A 9 -14.28 6.17 -14.66
C GLY A 9 -13.26 5.06 -14.42
N PHE A 10 -12.00 5.31 -14.81
CA PHE A 10 -10.90 4.36 -14.56
C PHE A 10 -10.63 4.16 -13.07
N PHE A 11 -10.74 5.20 -12.24
CA PHE A 11 -10.58 5.07 -10.79
C PHE A 11 -11.52 4.02 -10.21
N VAL A 12 -12.82 4.10 -10.52
CA VAL A 12 -13.80 3.11 -10.04
C VAL A 12 -13.53 1.73 -10.62
N LEU A 13 -13.17 1.64 -11.90
CA LEU A 13 -12.87 0.36 -12.54
C LEU A 13 -11.69 -0.35 -11.89
N PHE A 14 -10.58 0.36 -11.66
CA PHE A 14 -9.39 -0.19 -11.01
C PHE A 14 -9.66 -0.51 -9.53
N LEU A 15 -10.48 0.29 -8.85
CA LEU A 15 -10.86 0.06 -7.45
C LEU A 15 -11.64 -1.26 -7.31
N ILE A 16 -12.64 -1.46 -8.18
CA ILE A 16 -13.44 -2.70 -8.22
C ILE A 16 -12.54 -3.88 -8.59
N ALA A 17 -11.73 -3.74 -9.64
CA ALA A 17 -10.82 -4.80 -10.07
C ALA A 17 -9.88 -5.20 -8.93
N GLN A 18 -9.19 -4.25 -8.29
CA GLN A 18 -8.28 -4.54 -7.19
C GLN A 18 -8.98 -5.28 -6.04
N HIS A 19 -10.15 -4.83 -5.60
CA HIS A 19 -10.88 -5.48 -4.50
C HIS A 19 -11.34 -6.89 -4.84
N VAL A 20 -11.85 -7.11 -6.05
CA VAL A 20 -12.28 -8.43 -6.51
C VAL A 20 -11.07 -9.38 -6.57
N LEU A 21 -9.94 -8.90 -7.10
CA LEU A 21 -8.72 -9.71 -7.20
C LEU A 21 -8.17 -10.07 -5.82
N LEU A 22 -8.11 -9.12 -4.87
CA LEU A 22 -7.67 -9.40 -3.50
C LEU A 22 -8.63 -10.34 -2.76
N SER A 23 -9.95 -10.16 -2.91
CA SER A 23 -10.93 -11.03 -2.26
C SER A 23 -10.88 -12.45 -2.81
N LYS A 24 -10.70 -12.57 -4.13
CA LYS A 24 -10.50 -13.88 -4.77
C LYS A 24 -9.21 -14.53 -4.30
N PHE A 25 -8.12 -13.77 -4.22
CA PHE A 25 -6.84 -14.28 -3.71
C PHE A 25 -7.00 -14.89 -2.30
N VAL A 26 -7.66 -14.19 -1.37
CA VAL A 26 -7.91 -14.73 -0.02
C VAL A 26 -8.76 -16.01 -0.07
N ALA A 27 -9.85 -15.99 -0.84
CA ALA A 27 -10.78 -17.10 -0.86
C ALA A 27 -10.23 -18.37 -1.52
N ASP A 28 -9.40 -18.22 -2.56
CA ASP A 28 -8.72 -19.35 -3.22
C ASP A 28 -7.58 -19.91 -2.34
N HIS A 29 -7.00 -19.11 -1.44
CA HIS A 29 -5.91 -19.56 -0.55
C HIS A 29 -6.41 -20.32 0.68
N GLU A 30 -7.57 -19.92 1.24
CA GLU A 30 -8.12 -20.52 2.47
C GLU A 30 -9.15 -21.63 2.20
N ASP A 31 -9.50 -21.91 0.93
CA ASP A 31 -10.58 -22.81 0.52
C ASP A 31 -11.95 -22.52 1.22
N GLU A 32 -12.11 -21.33 1.80
CA GLU A 32 -13.29 -20.92 2.57
C GLU A 32 -14.11 -19.88 1.82
N LEU A 33 -15.33 -20.26 1.44
CA LEU A 33 -16.31 -19.40 0.76
C LEU A 33 -16.67 -18.13 1.55
N GLY A 34 -16.45 -18.10 2.87
CA GLY A 34 -16.71 -16.95 3.72
C GLY A 34 -15.90 -15.71 3.35
N PHE A 35 -14.70 -15.88 2.79
CA PHE A 35 -13.81 -14.78 2.45
C PHE A 35 -14.23 -14.01 1.18
N TYR A 36 -15.07 -14.59 0.33
CA TYR A 36 -15.76 -13.81 -0.71
C TYR A 36 -16.60 -12.67 -0.10
N GLY A 37 -17.02 -12.79 1.16
CA GLY A 37 -17.68 -11.73 1.92
C GLY A 37 -16.84 -10.46 2.09
N LEU A 38 -15.50 -10.54 1.98
CA LEU A 38 -14.63 -9.36 2.01
C LEU A 38 -14.92 -8.39 0.86
N VAL A 39 -15.46 -8.89 -0.26
CA VAL A 39 -15.86 -8.05 -1.39
C VAL A 39 -16.95 -7.04 -0.98
N VAL A 40 -17.73 -7.31 0.08
CA VAL A 40 -18.73 -6.39 0.61
C VAL A 40 -18.09 -5.09 1.11
N MET A 41 -16.82 -5.13 1.56
CA MET A 41 -16.10 -3.92 1.98
C MET A 41 -15.92 -2.92 0.84
N LEU A 42 -15.97 -3.35 -0.43
CA LEU A 42 -15.94 -2.49 -1.63
C LEU A 42 -17.12 -1.50 -1.67
N LEU A 43 -18.25 -1.85 -1.04
CA LEU A 43 -19.42 -0.98 -0.98
C LEU A 43 -19.12 0.34 -0.25
N ILE A 44 -18.19 0.34 0.71
CA ILE A 44 -17.81 1.52 1.49
C ILE A 44 -17.11 2.57 0.63
N PRO A 45 -15.95 2.29 -0.02
CA PRO A 45 -15.28 3.28 -0.87
C PRO A 45 -16.10 3.64 -2.11
N VAL A 46 -16.80 2.69 -2.74
CA VAL A 46 -17.66 2.99 -3.91
C VAL A 46 -18.83 3.87 -3.51
N GLY A 47 -19.53 3.56 -2.41
CA GLY A 47 -20.65 4.37 -1.92
C GLY A 47 -20.20 5.78 -1.54
N PHE A 48 -19.06 5.89 -0.85
CA PHE A 48 -18.47 7.19 -0.48
C PHE A 48 -18.06 8.01 -1.71
N TRP A 49 -17.47 7.36 -2.72
CA TRP A 49 -17.12 7.98 -4.00
C TRP A 49 -18.36 8.54 -4.73
N ILE A 50 -19.42 7.74 -4.85
CA ILE A 50 -20.68 8.16 -5.49
C ILE A 50 -21.29 9.35 -4.75
N GLU A 51 -21.32 9.32 -3.42
CA GLU A 51 -21.87 10.40 -2.60
C GLU A 51 -21.08 11.71 -2.78
N ILE A 52 -19.75 11.63 -2.87
CA ILE A 52 -18.90 12.81 -3.11
C ILE A 52 -19.11 13.37 -4.52
N LEU A 53 -19.21 12.51 -5.53
CA LEU A 53 -19.51 12.95 -6.90
C LEU A 53 -20.88 13.61 -7.01
N ARG A 54 -21.88 13.14 -6.27
CA ARG A 54 -23.22 13.78 -6.22
C ARG A 54 -23.20 15.16 -5.58
N ARG A 55 -22.35 15.37 -4.58
CA ARG A 55 -22.21 16.64 -3.87
C ARG A 55 -21.25 17.62 -4.54
N ASP A 56 -20.55 17.19 -5.59
CA ASP A 56 -19.48 17.93 -6.28
C ASP A 56 -18.39 18.47 -5.33
N THR A 57 -18.14 17.76 -4.22
CA THR A 57 -17.17 18.15 -3.17
C THR A 57 -15.84 17.39 -3.29
N LEU A 58 -15.55 16.84 -4.48
CA LEU A 58 -14.40 15.96 -4.70
C LEU A 58 -13.07 16.64 -4.37
N LYS A 59 -12.91 17.91 -4.74
CA LYS A 59 -11.70 18.70 -4.44
C LYS A 59 -11.43 18.78 -2.92
N GLN A 60 -12.48 19.05 -2.14
CA GLN A 60 -12.39 19.20 -0.69
C GLN A 60 -12.17 17.87 0.03
N ARG A 61 -12.77 16.79 -0.49
CA ARG A 61 -12.83 15.47 0.17
C ARG A 61 -11.88 14.44 -0.43
N LEU A 62 -10.94 14.86 -1.27
CA LEU A 62 -9.99 13.96 -1.93
C LEU A 62 -9.22 13.06 -0.96
N SER A 63 -8.68 13.67 0.09
CA SER A 63 -7.98 12.96 1.17
C SER A 63 -8.88 11.99 1.93
N ALA A 64 -10.17 12.31 2.09
CA ALA A 64 -11.14 11.43 2.73
C ALA A 64 -11.47 10.21 1.85
N VAL A 65 -11.58 10.39 0.53
CA VAL A 65 -11.74 9.27 -0.41
C VAL A 65 -10.56 8.32 -0.29
N TRP A 66 -9.35 8.88 -0.32
CA TRP A 66 -8.14 8.09 -0.19
C TRP A 66 -8.06 7.38 1.16
N LEU A 67 -8.37 8.07 2.27
CA LEU A 67 -8.39 7.46 3.60
C LEU A 67 -9.36 6.28 3.69
N VAL A 68 -10.58 6.42 3.17
CA VAL A 68 -11.57 5.33 3.17
C VAL A 68 -11.06 4.13 2.37
N TYR A 69 -10.48 4.38 1.19
CA TYR A 69 -9.85 3.33 0.39
C TYR A 69 -8.68 2.67 1.14
N SER A 70 -7.74 3.46 1.69
CA SER A 70 -6.58 2.95 2.42
C SER A 70 -6.97 2.13 3.64
N CYS A 71 -8.00 2.52 4.38
CA CYS A 71 -8.50 1.72 5.51
C CYS A 71 -8.96 0.33 5.06
N VAL A 72 -9.73 0.24 3.96
CA VAL A 72 -10.17 -1.06 3.44
C VAL A 72 -8.98 -1.86 2.91
N LEU A 73 -8.06 -1.23 2.18
CA LEU A 73 -6.85 -1.87 1.68
C LEU A 73 -5.99 -2.43 2.83
N VAL A 74 -5.78 -1.66 3.90
CA VAL A 74 -5.03 -2.08 5.10
C VAL A 74 -5.70 -3.28 5.78
N ILE A 75 -7.03 -3.30 5.85
CA ILE A 75 -7.75 -4.47 6.39
C ILE A 75 -7.52 -5.69 5.48
N MET A 76 -7.61 -5.54 4.15
CA MET A 76 -7.38 -6.65 3.21
C MET A 76 -5.96 -7.20 3.31
N ILE A 77 -4.94 -6.33 3.27
CA ILE A 77 -3.54 -6.72 3.44
C ILE A 77 -3.32 -7.38 4.80
N GLY A 78 -3.90 -6.81 5.86
CA GLY A 78 -3.81 -7.35 7.22
C GLY A 78 -4.46 -8.71 7.35
N VAL A 79 -5.56 -8.99 6.64
CA VAL A 79 -6.17 -10.33 6.61
C VAL A 79 -5.31 -11.30 5.79
N ILE A 80 -4.86 -10.90 4.60
CA ILE A 80 -4.02 -11.72 3.71
C ILE A 80 -2.74 -12.15 4.44
N PHE A 81 -1.93 -11.18 4.85
CA PHE A 81 -0.63 -11.46 5.47
C PHE A 81 -0.77 -11.84 6.93
N GLY A 82 -1.74 -11.31 7.66
CA GLY A 82 -1.95 -11.71 9.04
C GLY A 82 -2.32 -13.18 9.16
N ARG A 83 -3.07 -13.74 8.20
CA ARG A 83 -3.34 -15.19 8.18
C ARG A 83 -2.17 -15.98 7.63
N ALA A 84 -1.65 -15.64 6.45
CA ALA A 84 -0.52 -16.33 5.86
C ALA A 84 0.68 -16.41 6.83
N VAL A 85 1.06 -15.28 7.45
CA VAL A 85 2.16 -15.22 8.42
C VAL A 85 1.82 -15.98 9.71
N ILE A 86 0.60 -15.88 10.26
CA ILE A 86 0.28 -16.55 11.53
C ILE A 86 0.11 -18.07 11.35
N GLU A 87 -0.42 -18.51 10.20
CA GLU A 87 -0.73 -19.90 9.92
C GLU A 87 0.53 -20.69 9.56
N ASP A 88 1.38 -20.18 8.67
CA ASP A 88 2.69 -20.78 8.37
C ASP A 88 3.56 -20.87 9.63
N ASN A 89 3.54 -19.82 10.47
CA ASN A 89 4.33 -19.83 11.71
C ASN A 89 3.82 -20.86 12.74
N LYS A 90 2.50 -21.10 12.84
CA LYS A 90 1.94 -22.15 13.71
C LYS A 90 2.34 -23.54 13.25
N LEU A 91 2.30 -23.78 11.93
CA LEU A 91 2.72 -25.04 11.35
C LEU A 91 4.20 -25.29 11.61
N ARG A 92 5.05 -24.26 11.47
CA ARG A 92 6.49 -24.35 11.69
C ARG A 92 6.88 -24.60 13.15
N GLU A 93 6.21 -23.96 14.11
CA GLU A 93 6.41 -24.29 15.54
C GLU A 93 6.00 -25.73 15.86
N GLN A 94 4.93 -26.21 15.22
CA GLN A 94 4.43 -27.57 15.40
C GLN A 94 5.36 -28.61 14.74
N GLU A 95 5.91 -28.33 13.57
CA GLU A 95 6.93 -29.17 12.92
C GLU A 95 8.23 -29.22 13.73
N ILE A 96 8.73 -28.10 14.24
CA ILE A 96 9.94 -28.10 15.10
C ILE A 96 9.70 -28.91 16.39
N ALA A 97 8.51 -28.80 16.98
CA ALA A 97 8.13 -29.62 18.14
C ALA A 97 8.04 -31.12 17.81
N THR A 98 7.72 -31.48 16.57
CA THR A 98 7.54 -32.87 16.13
C THR A 98 8.82 -33.50 15.53
N CYS A 99 9.69 -32.68 14.90
CA CYS A 99 10.96 -33.08 14.30
C CYS A 99 12.03 -33.51 15.31
N LEU A 100 11.87 -33.19 16.59
CA LEU A 100 12.67 -33.81 17.66
C LEU A 100 12.37 -35.31 17.85
N CYS A 101 11.36 -35.88 17.18
CA CYS A 101 10.89 -37.24 17.44
C CYS A 101 10.94 -38.25 16.27
N THR A 102 11.15 -37.88 14.99
CA THR A 102 11.20 -38.87 13.89
C THR A 102 12.02 -38.42 12.67
N PRO A 103 12.81 -39.31 12.03
CA PRO A 103 13.47 -39.01 10.77
C PRO A 103 12.57 -39.33 9.56
N ASN A 104 12.49 -38.34 8.67
CA ASN A 104 12.25 -38.44 7.23
C ASN A 104 10.84 -38.83 6.75
N VAL A 105 10.12 -37.85 6.18
CA VAL A 105 9.03 -38.08 5.21
C VAL A 105 9.22 -37.11 4.06
N ASN A 106 9.13 -37.65 2.85
CA ASN A 106 9.44 -36.98 1.59
C ASN A 106 8.37 -35.94 1.25
N ASN A 107 8.80 -34.71 1.00
CA ASN A 107 7.91 -33.61 0.64
C ASN A 107 7.31 -33.86 -0.75
N THR A 108 5.99 -34.06 -0.80
CA THR A 108 5.22 -33.92 -2.04
C THR A 108 5.23 -32.44 -2.41
N THR A 109 5.89 -32.11 -3.51
CA THR A 109 5.77 -30.84 -4.22
C THR A 109 4.30 -30.54 -4.48
N THR A 110 3.72 -29.65 -3.68
CA THR A 110 2.43 -29.03 -3.97
C THR A 110 2.64 -28.08 -5.14
N ASP A 111 1.97 -28.41 -6.24
CA ASP A 111 1.97 -27.65 -7.49
C ASP A 111 1.74 -26.16 -7.22
N HIS A 112 2.70 -25.35 -7.66
CA HIS A 112 2.66 -23.89 -7.61
C HIS A 112 1.33 -23.38 -8.13
N SER A 113 0.54 -22.82 -7.21
CA SER A 113 -0.74 -22.24 -7.55
C SER A 113 -0.47 -21.06 -8.49
N PHE A 114 -1.24 -21.00 -9.57
CA PHE A 114 -1.16 -19.94 -10.58
C PHE A 114 -1.39 -18.51 -9.99
N PHE A 115 -1.67 -18.42 -8.68
CA PHE A 115 -1.98 -17.24 -7.90
C PHE A 115 -0.87 -16.79 -6.92
N ASP A 116 0.28 -17.48 -6.85
CA ASP A 116 1.25 -17.40 -5.73
C ASP A 116 1.64 -15.99 -5.24
N SER A 117 2.47 -15.22 -5.93
CA SER A 117 3.13 -14.02 -5.37
C SER A 117 3.06 -12.81 -6.29
N LYS A 118 3.43 -13.07 -7.54
CA LYS A 118 3.46 -12.07 -8.61
C LYS A 118 2.09 -11.45 -8.83
N PHE A 119 1.03 -12.24 -8.65
CA PHE A 119 -0.34 -11.77 -8.80
C PHE A 119 -0.75 -10.79 -7.70
N LEU A 120 -0.40 -11.09 -6.44
CA LEU A 120 -0.63 -10.18 -5.32
C LEU A 120 0.16 -8.89 -5.50
N LYS A 121 1.43 -8.96 -5.89
CA LYS A 121 2.26 -7.78 -6.22
C LYS A 121 1.62 -6.91 -7.31
N ILE A 122 1.23 -7.50 -8.44
CA ILE A 122 0.57 -6.78 -9.54
C ILE A 122 -0.73 -6.11 -9.05
N THR A 123 -1.50 -6.82 -8.23
CA THR A 123 -2.76 -6.29 -7.68
C THR A 123 -2.51 -5.13 -6.71
N LEU A 124 -1.50 -5.21 -5.86
CA LEU A 124 -1.10 -4.10 -4.99
C LEU A 124 -0.54 -2.91 -5.78
N CYS A 125 0.14 -3.15 -6.91
CA CYS A 125 0.59 -2.10 -7.83
C CYS A 125 -0.56 -1.27 -8.45
N PHE A 126 -1.82 -1.71 -8.34
CA PHE A 126 -2.95 -0.86 -8.70
C PHE A 126 -3.10 0.33 -7.74
N THR A 127 -2.61 0.25 -6.50
CA THR A 127 -2.71 1.31 -5.49
C THR A 127 -2.04 2.64 -5.93
N PRO A 128 -0.76 2.67 -6.35
CA PRO A 128 -0.15 3.86 -6.93
C PRO A 128 -0.92 4.39 -8.16
N GLY A 129 -1.43 3.50 -9.01
CA GLY A 129 -2.27 3.88 -10.15
C GLY A 129 -3.59 4.54 -9.74
N LEU A 130 -4.24 4.02 -8.70
CA LEU A 130 -5.46 4.59 -8.13
C LEU A 130 -5.21 5.96 -7.52
N MET A 131 -4.08 6.16 -6.84
CA MET A 131 -3.67 7.48 -6.34
C MET A 131 -3.52 8.48 -7.49
N LEU A 132 -2.82 8.08 -8.57
CA LEU A 132 -2.63 8.94 -9.74
C LEU A 132 -3.96 9.28 -10.42
N LEU A 133 -4.85 8.30 -10.59
CA LEU A 133 -6.20 8.52 -11.12
C LEU A 133 -7.01 9.46 -10.21
N LEU A 134 -6.93 9.27 -8.89
CA LEU A 134 -7.60 10.14 -7.93
C LEU A 134 -7.14 11.60 -8.05
N LEU A 135 -5.82 11.84 -8.11
CA LEU A 135 -5.25 13.19 -8.22
C LEU A 135 -5.59 13.86 -9.56
N THR A 136 -5.53 13.12 -10.67
CA THR A 136 -5.90 13.59 -12.01
C THR A 136 -7.41 13.76 -12.20
N SER A 137 -8.24 13.13 -11.37
CA SER A 137 -9.70 13.28 -11.43
C SER A 137 -10.22 14.66 -10.98
N VAL A 138 -9.35 15.45 -10.35
CA VAL A 138 -9.64 16.77 -9.78
C VAL A 138 -9.05 17.92 -10.60
N THR A 139 -7.85 17.76 -11.14
CA THR A 139 -7.21 18.79 -11.96
C THR A 139 -6.24 18.20 -12.99
N ASP A 140 -6.34 18.71 -14.23
CA ASP A 140 -5.44 18.38 -15.33
C ASP A 140 -4.35 19.47 -15.54
N LYS A 141 -4.44 20.60 -14.82
CA LYS A 141 -3.77 21.86 -15.19
C LYS A 141 -2.44 22.16 -14.50
N THR A 142 -1.97 21.31 -13.59
CA THR A 142 -0.94 21.73 -12.62
C THR A 142 0.39 21.06 -12.86
N GLU A 143 1.17 21.57 -13.82
CA GLU A 143 2.59 21.19 -14.01
C GLU A 143 3.39 21.32 -12.71
N THR A 144 3.07 22.33 -11.90
CA THR A 144 3.67 22.61 -10.59
C THR A 144 3.47 21.50 -9.55
N LEU A 145 2.40 20.70 -9.66
CA LEU A 145 2.10 19.63 -8.70
C LEU A 145 2.32 18.23 -9.26
N LYS A 146 2.63 18.10 -10.56
CA LYS A 146 2.97 16.79 -11.13
C LYS A 146 4.14 16.13 -10.42
N GLN A 147 5.16 16.91 -10.05
CA GLN A 147 6.30 16.39 -9.29
C GLN A 147 5.88 15.83 -7.92
N LEU A 148 5.00 16.53 -7.20
CA LEU A 148 4.46 16.07 -5.93
C LEU A 148 3.62 14.80 -6.11
N TYR A 149 2.75 14.76 -7.13
CA TYR A 149 1.91 13.58 -7.40
C TYR A 149 2.77 12.35 -7.73
N LEU A 150 3.83 12.54 -8.54
CA LEU A 150 4.77 11.47 -8.83
C LEU A 150 5.53 11.03 -7.58
N MET A 151 5.93 11.95 -6.70
CA MET A 151 6.59 11.61 -5.44
C MET A 151 5.70 10.73 -4.56
N ILE A 152 4.44 11.13 -4.36
CA ILE A 152 3.43 10.36 -3.60
C ILE A 152 3.23 8.96 -4.20
N VAL A 153 3.11 8.86 -5.52
CA VAL A 153 2.96 7.58 -6.23
C VAL A 153 4.20 6.70 -6.07
N MET A 154 5.40 7.28 -6.14
CA MET A 154 6.67 6.56 -5.95
C MET A 154 6.85 6.10 -4.50
N ASP A 155 6.39 6.87 -3.53
CA ASP A 155 6.37 6.45 -2.13
C ASP A 155 5.45 5.24 -1.95
N LEU A 156 4.28 5.20 -2.60
CA LEU A 156 3.39 4.03 -2.55
C LEU A 156 4.03 2.76 -3.11
N PHE A 157 4.81 2.85 -4.19
CA PHE A 157 5.58 1.70 -4.70
C PHE A 157 6.56 1.16 -3.66
N ASP A 158 7.14 2.05 -2.86
CA ASP A 158 8.06 1.66 -1.79
C ASP A 158 7.35 0.82 -0.70
N GLY A 159 6.14 1.22 -0.33
CA GLY A 159 5.31 0.45 0.60
C GLY A 159 4.88 -0.92 0.06
N ILE A 160 4.66 -1.05 -1.26
CA ILE A 160 4.33 -2.34 -1.89
C ILE A 160 5.53 -3.29 -1.84
N GLU A 161 6.71 -2.79 -2.18
CA GLU A 161 7.95 -3.57 -2.08
C GLU A 161 8.26 -3.97 -0.64
N MET A 162 7.91 -3.12 0.33
CA MET A 162 8.02 -3.48 1.74
C MET A 162 7.12 -4.67 2.11
N ILE A 163 5.91 -4.76 1.54
CA ILE A 163 5.01 -5.90 1.72
C ILE A 163 5.53 -7.14 1.00
N GLU A 164 6.14 -7.00 -0.16
CA GLU A 164 6.65 -8.13 -0.95
C GLU A 164 7.71 -8.94 -0.21
N VAL A 165 8.50 -8.31 0.67
CA VAL A 165 9.43 -9.01 1.57
C VAL A 165 8.72 -10.10 2.39
N LEU A 166 7.43 -9.94 2.70
CA LEU A 166 6.63 -10.90 3.46
C LEU A 166 6.09 -12.05 2.60
N HIS A 167 6.23 -11.97 1.29
CA HIS A 167 5.62 -12.93 0.37
C HIS A 167 6.62 -13.96 -0.17
N GLU A 168 7.90 -13.60 -0.34
CA GLU A 168 8.88 -14.53 -0.88
C GLU A 168 9.07 -15.76 0.03
N ASP A 169 9.54 -16.88 -0.54
CA ASP A 169 9.98 -18.17 0.07
C ASP A 169 11.11 -17.99 1.14
N ILE A 170 10.96 -16.96 1.98
CA ILE A 170 11.94 -16.34 2.86
C ILE A 170 11.37 -16.13 4.26
N CYS A 171 10.07 -16.40 4.48
CA CYS A 171 9.54 -16.65 5.83
C CYS A 171 10.38 -17.69 6.60
N ASP A 172 11.09 -18.58 5.89
CA ASP A 172 12.05 -19.51 6.50
C ASP A 172 13.37 -18.87 6.97
N LYS A 173 13.76 -17.70 6.44
CA LYS A 173 15.01 -17.03 6.83
C LYS A 173 14.81 -15.94 7.89
N ILE A 174 13.64 -15.29 7.95
CA ILE A 174 13.40 -14.15 8.85
C ILE A 174 12.69 -14.61 10.14
N PRO A 175 13.09 -14.11 11.32
CA PRO A 175 12.34 -14.31 12.56
C PRO A 175 10.97 -13.63 12.53
N MET A 176 9.95 -14.28 13.07
CA MET A 176 8.56 -13.79 13.17
C MET A 176 8.43 -12.32 13.64
N GLY A 177 9.26 -11.89 14.59
CA GLY A 177 9.23 -10.51 15.08
C GLY A 177 9.50 -9.47 13.99
N TRP A 178 10.37 -9.79 13.03
CA TRP A 178 10.68 -8.91 11.90
C TRP A 178 9.58 -8.94 10.84
N GLU A 179 8.97 -10.09 10.57
CA GLU A 179 7.81 -10.20 9.67
C GLU A 179 6.65 -9.32 10.16
N ILE A 180 6.31 -9.41 11.45
CA ILE A 180 5.27 -8.57 12.06
C ILE A 180 5.66 -7.09 11.99
N ALA A 181 6.93 -6.76 12.25
CA ALA A 181 7.40 -5.37 12.18
C ALA A 181 7.29 -4.79 10.77
N VAL A 182 7.69 -5.56 9.75
CA VAL A 182 7.56 -5.20 8.32
C VAL A 182 6.09 -4.97 7.97
N LEU A 183 5.21 -5.91 8.35
CA LEU A 183 3.77 -5.81 8.09
C LEU A 183 3.17 -4.58 8.75
N VAL A 184 3.40 -4.38 10.05
CA VAL A 184 2.87 -3.22 10.79
C VAL A 184 3.38 -1.91 10.21
N ALA A 185 4.66 -1.84 9.86
CA ALA A 185 5.24 -0.65 9.25
C ALA A 185 4.60 -0.36 7.89
N ALA A 186 4.41 -1.37 7.04
CA ALA A 186 3.75 -1.22 5.75
C ALA A 186 2.29 -0.79 5.88
N LEU A 187 1.52 -1.42 6.78
CA LEU A 187 0.13 -1.04 7.04
C LEU A 187 0.00 0.40 7.54
N LEU A 188 0.88 0.82 8.46
CA LEU A 188 0.94 2.21 8.92
C LEU A 188 1.29 3.18 7.80
N PHE A 189 2.21 2.81 6.91
CA PHE A 189 2.57 3.60 5.74
C PHE A 189 1.37 3.81 4.80
N PHE A 190 0.68 2.74 4.41
CA PHE A 190 -0.53 2.87 3.57
C PHE A 190 -1.62 3.68 4.26
N LEU A 191 -1.80 3.50 5.57
CA LEU A 191 -2.76 4.29 6.32
C LEU A 191 -2.39 5.77 6.34
N LEU A 192 -1.11 6.12 6.54
CA LEU A 192 -0.63 7.51 6.66
C LEU A 192 -0.48 8.23 5.31
N SER A 193 -0.46 7.51 4.19
CA SER A 193 -0.42 8.10 2.83
C SER A 193 -1.55 9.11 2.55
N PHE A 194 -2.67 9.07 3.30
CA PHE A 194 -3.72 10.09 3.20
C PHE A 194 -3.26 11.49 3.62
N LEU A 195 -2.28 11.60 4.52
CA LEU A 195 -1.72 12.89 4.95
C LEU A 195 -1.01 13.61 3.80
N GLU A 196 -0.45 12.84 2.86
CA GLU A 196 0.23 13.34 1.67
C GLU A 196 -0.73 13.93 0.65
N VAL A 197 -1.97 13.42 0.59
CA VAL A 197 -3.06 14.01 -0.19
C VAL A 197 -3.67 15.20 0.55
N HIS A 198 -3.81 15.11 1.88
CA HIS A 198 -4.46 16.14 2.68
C HIS A 198 -3.70 17.48 2.73
N GLN A 199 -2.38 17.47 2.52
CA GLN A 199 -1.61 18.72 2.43
C GLN A 199 -1.92 19.53 1.16
N VAL A 200 -2.51 18.91 0.12
CA VAL A 200 -2.93 19.60 -1.10
C VAL A 200 -4.26 20.31 -0.85
N LYS A 201 -4.25 21.65 -0.89
CA LYS A 201 -5.45 22.48 -0.79
C LYS A 201 -5.86 22.96 -2.17
N PHE A 202 -7.09 22.64 -2.54
CA PHE A 202 -7.75 23.26 -3.69
C PHE A 202 -8.47 24.53 -3.26
N ASP A 203 -8.46 25.55 -4.11
CA ASP A 203 -9.27 26.75 -3.90
C ASP A 203 -10.73 26.44 -4.21
N GLU A 204 -11.65 26.97 -3.40
CA GLU A 204 -13.09 26.66 -3.49
C GLU A 204 -13.82 27.64 -4.40
N ASP A 205 -13.33 28.87 -4.49
CA ASP A 205 -13.98 29.97 -5.22
C ASP A 205 -13.48 30.12 -6.66
N ASP A 206 -12.37 29.44 -7.01
CA ASP A 206 -11.73 29.53 -8.32
C ASP A 206 -11.29 28.15 -8.81
N ASP A 207 -12.06 27.58 -9.74
CA ASP A 207 -11.77 26.28 -10.36
C ASP A 207 -10.47 26.28 -11.17
N ASP A 208 -9.99 27.46 -11.58
CA ASP A 208 -8.74 27.65 -12.34
C ASP A 208 -7.55 27.99 -11.45
N ALA A 209 -7.75 28.22 -10.15
CA ALA A 209 -6.66 28.48 -9.22
C ALA A 209 -5.75 27.26 -9.03
N GLU A 210 -4.44 27.51 -9.06
CA GLU A 210 -3.46 26.46 -8.78
C GLU A 210 -3.61 25.95 -7.33
N PRO A 211 -3.58 24.62 -7.10
CA PRO A 211 -3.66 24.07 -5.76
C PRO A 211 -2.42 24.46 -4.96
N LYS A 212 -2.63 24.74 -3.68
CA LYS A 212 -1.60 25.26 -2.77
C LYS A 212 -1.33 24.26 -1.65
N LEU A 213 -0.09 24.21 -1.17
CA LEU A 213 0.26 23.40 -0.02
C LEU A 213 -0.22 24.05 1.29
N ARG A 214 -0.89 23.28 2.16
CA ARG A 214 -1.22 23.71 3.53
C ARG A 214 0.03 23.68 4.39
N LYS A 215 0.72 24.82 4.55
CA LYS A 215 2.01 24.92 5.27
C LYS A 215 2.10 24.12 6.58
N LYS A 216 1.10 24.24 7.47
CA LYS A 216 1.08 23.50 8.75
C LYS A 216 0.94 21.98 8.57
N THR A 217 0.06 21.56 7.66
CA THR A 217 -0.14 20.14 7.34
C THR A 217 1.07 19.58 6.63
N ALA A 218 1.63 20.30 5.67
CA ALA A 218 2.83 19.89 4.93
C ALA A 218 4.02 19.65 5.85
N ALA A 219 4.28 20.55 6.81
CA ALA A 219 5.34 20.34 7.80
C ALA A 219 5.09 19.07 8.66
N CYS A 220 3.84 18.84 9.07
CA CYS A 220 3.47 17.65 9.83
C CYS A 220 3.63 16.36 9.00
N THR A 221 3.12 16.37 7.77
CA THR A 221 3.23 15.26 6.81
C THR A 221 4.69 14.93 6.53
N LEU A 222 5.54 15.95 6.31
CA LEU A 222 6.97 15.78 6.09
C LEU A 222 7.65 15.10 7.27
N VAL A 223 7.34 15.51 8.51
CA VAL A 223 7.90 14.87 9.71
C VAL A 223 7.49 13.39 9.79
N PHE A 224 6.22 13.08 9.54
CA PHE A 224 5.75 11.68 9.51
C PHE A 224 6.41 10.86 8.39
N GLN A 225 6.56 11.44 7.19
CA GLN A 225 7.24 10.80 6.06
C GLN A 225 8.70 10.51 6.39
N ILE A 226 9.43 11.45 7.00
CA ILE A 226 10.81 11.21 7.44
C ILE A 226 10.86 10.05 8.43
N ILE A 227 9.97 10.01 9.43
CA ILE A 227 9.94 8.94 10.43
C ILE A 227 9.70 7.57 9.78
N LEU A 228 8.71 7.48 8.88
CA LEU A 228 8.39 6.24 8.16
C LEU A 228 9.53 5.81 7.22
N ASN A 229 10.09 6.75 6.46
CA ASN A 229 11.20 6.46 5.55
C ASN A 229 12.46 6.00 6.31
N VAL A 230 12.73 6.57 7.49
CA VAL A 230 13.79 6.09 8.39
C VAL A 230 13.47 4.68 8.88
N ALA A 231 12.24 4.40 9.31
CA ALA A 231 11.85 3.06 9.75
C ALA A 231 12.01 2.02 8.63
N PHE A 232 11.54 2.32 7.41
CA PHE A 232 11.72 1.48 6.24
C PHE A 232 13.18 1.28 5.88
N LEU A 233 14.00 2.34 5.97
CA LEU A 233 15.44 2.26 5.73
C LEU A 233 16.12 1.33 6.74
N VAL A 234 15.81 1.46 8.03
CA VAL A 234 16.38 0.59 9.09
C VAL A 234 15.99 -0.86 8.85
N ILE A 235 14.71 -1.14 8.56
CA ILE A 235 14.26 -2.50 8.31
C ILE A 235 14.97 -3.08 7.07
N ARG A 236 15.06 -2.33 5.96
CA ARG A 236 15.77 -2.78 4.77
C ARG A 236 17.27 -2.99 4.99
N LEU A 237 17.92 -2.15 5.77
CA LEU A 237 19.32 -2.36 6.14
C LEU A 237 19.50 -3.68 6.88
N VAL A 238 18.63 -3.98 7.83
CA VAL A 238 18.66 -5.25 8.57
C VAL A 238 18.42 -6.43 7.62
N LEU A 239 17.41 -6.35 6.76
CA LEU A 239 17.10 -7.37 5.77
C LEU A 239 18.25 -7.62 4.79
N TRP A 240 18.89 -6.54 4.32
CA TRP A 240 20.02 -6.64 3.40
C TRP A 240 21.27 -7.22 4.08
N PHE A 241 21.64 -6.74 5.27
CA PHE A 241 22.88 -7.16 5.94
C PHE A 241 22.79 -8.55 6.57
N HIS A 242 21.63 -8.95 7.12
CA HIS A 242 21.49 -10.19 7.86
C HIS A 242 20.85 -11.33 7.07
N TYR A 243 20.06 -11.00 6.05
CA TYR A 243 19.24 -11.98 5.33
C TYR A 243 19.47 -11.96 3.81
N ASP A 244 20.47 -11.21 3.33
CA ASP A 244 20.91 -11.12 1.92
C ASP A 244 19.79 -10.72 0.94
N PHE A 245 18.83 -9.90 1.38
CA PHE A 245 17.76 -9.39 0.51
C PHE A 245 18.26 -8.33 -0.48
N ASP A 246 18.08 -8.58 -1.77
CA ASP A 246 18.44 -7.61 -2.81
C ASP A 246 17.37 -6.49 -2.94
N SER A 247 17.50 -5.48 -2.08
CA SER A 247 16.60 -4.31 -2.02
C SER A 247 17.35 -2.99 -2.22
N ALA A 248 18.52 -3.02 -2.87
CA ALA A 248 19.46 -1.90 -2.96
C ALA A 248 18.88 -0.67 -3.67
N ILE A 249 18.02 -0.85 -4.68
CA ILE A 249 17.38 0.26 -5.41
C ILE A 249 16.45 1.05 -4.48
N PHE A 250 15.65 0.35 -3.68
CA PHE A 250 14.70 0.97 -2.77
C PHE A 250 15.39 1.52 -1.50
N LEU A 251 16.49 0.91 -1.08
CA LEU A 251 17.41 1.49 -0.09
C LEU A 251 17.93 2.85 -0.57
N ALA A 252 18.45 2.92 -1.81
CA ALA A 252 18.95 4.15 -2.39
C ALA A 252 17.86 5.23 -2.49
N LYS A 253 16.63 4.87 -2.90
CA LYS A 253 15.48 5.78 -2.91
C LYS A 253 15.20 6.34 -1.51
N ASN A 254 15.21 5.52 -0.46
CA ASN A 254 14.93 6.00 0.90
C ASN A 254 16.01 6.93 1.43
N VAL A 255 17.28 6.68 1.09
CA VAL A 255 18.37 7.63 1.37
C VAL A 255 18.18 8.95 0.63
N ILE A 256 17.86 8.92 -0.67
CA ILE A 256 17.60 10.13 -1.46
C ILE A 256 16.42 10.92 -0.89
N SER A 257 15.31 10.26 -0.58
CA SER A 257 14.11 10.88 -0.01
C SER A 257 14.42 11.55 1.34
N LEU A 258 15.22 10.91 2.19
CA LEU A 258 15.68 11.49 3.45
C LEU A 258 16.54 12.75 3.23
N VAL A 259 17.50 12.69 2.32
CA VAL A 259 18.35 13.84 1.99
C VAL A 259 17.52 15.00 1.46
N MET A 260 16.57 14.74 0.55
CA MET A 260 15.67 15.76 0.01
C MET A 260 14.81 16.37 1.12
N GLY A 261 14.19 15.53 1.98
CA GLY A 261 13.40 16.02 3.10
C GLY A 261 14.21 16.85 4.10
N LEU A 262 15.47 16.49 4.36
CA LEU A 262 16.36 17.27 5.22
C LEU A 262 16.73 18.63 4.60
N VAL A 263 16.98 18.66 3.29
CA VAL A 263 17.26 19.92 2.56
C VAL A 263 16.05 20.85 2.64
N ASP A 264 14.85 20.33 2.42
CA ASP A 264 13.60 21.10 2.47
C ASP A 264 13.30 21.65 3.87
N VAL A 265 13.70 20.94 4.94
CA VAL A 265 13.58 21.43 6.33
C VAL A 265 14.60 22.53 6.65
N CYS A 266 15.77 22.50 6.00
CA CYS A 266 16.83 23.48 6.22
C CYS A 266 16.64 24.79 5.44
N GLN A 267 15.73 24.85 4.47
CA GLN A 267 15.41 26.04 3.66
C GLN A 267 14.21 26.81 4.22
#